data_AF-A0AAW4BA94-F1
#
_entry.id   AF-A0AAW4BA94-F1
#
_cell.length_a   1.000
_cell.length_b   1.000
_cell.length_c   1.000
_cell.angle_alpha   90.00
_cell.angle_beta   90.00
_cell.angle_gamma   90.00
#
_symmetry.space_group_name_H-M   'P 1'
#
loop_
_entity.id
_entity.type
_entity.pdbx_description
1 polymer ?
#
loop_
_entity_poly.entity_id
_entity_poly.type
_entity_poly.pdbx_seq_one_letter_code
_entity_poly.pdbx_strand_id
1 'polypeptide(L)'
;MATKDISKYQVLIAVGVHNSEKLSDRSIVNFLIKQTGQPCKVCIRALEREVNEESIDYGVSINQAFLTKKGVKELAKWANINVDNPSLWLCTNFGVATKSTMDGKILIDREVV
;
A
#
# COMPACT_ATOMS: atom_id res chain seq x y z
N MET A 1 9.19 -0.98 26.05
CA MET A 1 8.93 -1.97 24.99
C MET A 1 8.96 -1.22 23.67
N ALA A 2 10.04 -1.32 22.90
CA ALA A 2 10.17 -0.59 21.63
C ALA A 2 9.23 -1.24 20.62
N THR A 3 8.05 -0.65 20.40
CA THR A 3 7.08 -1.12 19.41
C THR A 3 7.74 -1.04 18.03
N LYS A 4 7.81 -2.17 17.33
CA LYS A 4 8.30 -2.25 15.96
C LYS A 4 7.46 -1.31 15.10
N ASP A 5 8.09 -0.26 14.58
CA ASP A 5 7.40 0.74 13.76
C ASP A 5 6.82 0.06 12.51
N ILE A 6 5.64 0.52 12.06
CA ILE A 6 4.99 -0.01 10.86
C ILE A 6 5.79 0.51 9.66
N SER A 7 6.27 -0.40 8.82
CA SER A 7 7.07 0.00 7.66
C SER A 7 6.20 0.72 6.63
N LYS A 8 6.81 1.61 5.86
CA LYS A 8 6.16 2.30 4.74
C LYS A 8 5.40 1.34 3.83
N TYR A 9 6.04 0.25 3.41
CA TYR A 9 5.42 -0.72 2.51
C TYR A 9 4.26 -1.48 3.16
N GLN A 10 4.30 -1.74 4.47
CA GLN A 10 3.13 -2.30 5.16
C GLN A 10 1.93 -1.36 5.08
N VAL A 11 2.14 -0.04 5.19
CA VAL A 11 1.07 0.95 5.03
C VAL A 11 0.57 0.98 3.59
N LEU A 12 1.46 1.10 2.60
CA LEU A 12 1.06 1.18 1.18
C LEU A 12 0.33 -0.07 0.70
N ILE A 13 0.78 -1.25 1.12
CA ILE A 13 0.11 -2.52 0.83
C ILE A 13 -1.26 -2.54 1.47
N ALA A 14 -1.37 -2.16 2.76
CA ALA A 14 -2.64 -2.14 3.45
C ALA A 14 -3.66 -1.20 2.78
N VAL A 15 -3.22 -0.02 2.34
CA VAL A 15 -4.07 0.94 1.62
C VAL A 15 -4.50 0.41 0.26
N GLY A 16 -3.60 -0.21 -0.50
CA GLY A 16 -3.99 -0.77 -1.78
C GLY A 16 -4.98 -1.94 -1.63
N VAL A 17 -4.76 -2.84 -0.67
CA VAL A 17 -5.64 -3.99 -0.42
C VAL A 17 -7.00 -3.53 0.10
N HIS A 18 -7.01 -2.55 1.01
CA HIS A 18 -8.26 -1.97 1.52
C HIS A 18 -9.12 -1.33 0.42
N ASN A 19 -8.49 -0.81 -0.63
CA ASN A 19 -9.20 -0.26 -1.80
C ASN A 19 -9.64 -1.32 -2.82
N SER A 20 -8.93 -2.45 -2.93
CA SER A 20 -9.25 -3.52 -3.87
C SER A 20 -10.37 -4.42 -3.33
N GLU A 21 -10.30 -4.72 -2.05
CA GLU A 21 -11.31 -5.48 -1.35
C GLU A 21 -12.52 -4.54 -1.16
N LYS A 22 -13.67 -4.88 -1.75
CA LYS A 22 -14.98 -4.25 -1.45
C LYS A 22 -15.43 -4.58 -0.02
N LEU A 23 -14.54 -4.47 0.96
CA LEU A 23 -14.70 -5.04 2.29
C LEU A 23 -15.38 -4.07 3.26
N SER A 24 -16.10 -4.71 4.19
CA SER A 24 -17.00 -4.17 5.18
C SER A 24 -16.37 -3.26 6.24
N ASP A 25 -15.04 -3.24 6.38
CA ASP A 25 -14.34 -2.38 7.32
C ASP A 25 -14.21 -0.97 6.73
N ARG A 26 -15.09 -0.07 7.17
CA ARG A 26 -15.08 1.35 6.76
C ARG A 26 -13.81 2.11 7.14
N SER A 27 -12.87 1.50 7.87
CA SER A 27 -11.73 2.18 8.48
C SER A 27 -10.42 1.49 8.13
N ILE A 28 -9.59 2.18 7.34
CA ILE A 28 -8.21 1.74 7.04
C ILE A 28 -7.38 1.55 8.32
N VAL A 29 -7.67 2.34 9.37
CA VAL A 29 -6.99 2.21 10.67
C VAL A 29 -7.29 0.84 11.30
N ASN A 30 -8.56 0.41 11.28
CA ASN A 30 -8.95 -0.90 11.81
C ASN A 30 -8.33 -2.03 11.01
N PHE A 31 -8.25 -1.88 9.69
CA PHE A 31 -7.57 -2.83 8.83
C PHE A 31 -6.08 -2.96 9.19
N LEU A 32 -5.36 -1.84 9.35
CA LEU A 32 -3.96 -1.83 9.77
C LEU A 32 -3.75 -2.47 11.15
N ILE A 33 -4.65 -2.23 12.12
CA ILE A 33 -4.59 -2.88 13.43
C ILE A 33 -4.70 -4.40 13.28
N LYS A 34 -5.66 -4.90 12.48
CA LYS A 34 -5.83 -6.34 12.23
C LYS A 34 -4.60 -6.97 11.57
N GLN A 35 -3.99 -6.29 10.60
CA GLN A 35 -2.85 -6.82 9.84
C GLN A 35 -1.53 -6.78 10.63
N THR A 36 -1.33 -5.75 11.46
CA THR A 36 -0.03 -5.51 12.12
C THR A 36 -0.02 -5.86 13.60
N GLY A 37 -1.20 -6.02 14.23
CA GLY A 37 -1.34 -6.19 15.68
C GLY A 37 -0.96 -4.94 16.49
N GLN A 38 -0.76 -3.80 15.83
CA GLN A 38 -0.27 -2.58 16.48
C GLN A 38 -1.41 -1.77 17.12
N PRO A 39 -1.12 -0.97 18.17
CA PRO A 39 -2.09 -0.08 18.77
C PRO A 39 -2.62 0.97 17.77
N CYS A 40 -3.88 1.36 17.93
CA CYS A 40 -4.55 2.36 17.07
C CYS A 40 -3.73 3.63 16.85
N LYS A 41 -3.13 4.19 17.91
CA LYS A 41 -2.29 5.39 17.83
C LYS A 41 -1.05 5.21 16.95
N VAL A 42 -0.48 4.01 16.89
CA VAL A 42 0.67 3.70 16.02
C VAL A 42 0.22 3.64 14.56
N CYS A 43 -0.91 2.98 14.28
CA CYS A 43 -1.49 2.92 12.93
C CYS A 43 -1.85 4.30 12.39
N ILE A 44 -2.47 5.16 13.21
CA ILE A 44 -2.79 6.55 12.82
C ILE A 44 -1.52 7.32 12.47
N ARG A 45 -0.49 7.25 13.32
CA ARG A 45 0.79 7.94 13.07
C ARG A 45 1.49 7.44 11.81
N ALA A 46 1.44 6.14 11.54
CA ALA A 46 2.00 5.56 10.33
C ALA A 46 1.27 6.08 9.08
N LEU A 47 -0.06 6.19 9.11
CA LEU A 47 -0.83 6.80 8.02
C LEU A 47 -0.51 8.28 7.85
N GLU A 48 -0.51 9.06 8.93
CA GLU A 48 -0.18 10.50 8.90
C GLU A 48 1.22 10.74 8.32
N ARG A 49 2.19 9.88 8.64
CA ARG A 49 3.53 9.95 8.05
C ARG A 49 3.48 9.79 6.53
N GLU A 50 2.83 8.75 6.02
CA GLU A 50 2.78 8.51 4.58
C GLU A 50 1.93 9.53 3.81
N VAL A 51 0.98 10.17 4.49
CA VAL A 51 0.24 11.34 3.96
C VAL A 51 1.15 12.55 3.85
N ASN A 52 1.94 12.84 4.89
CA ASN A 52 2.94 13.92 4.87
C ASN A 52 4.05 13.66 3.84
N GLU A 53 4.38 12.40 3.56
CA GLU A 53 5.31 12.01 2.49
C GLU A 53 4.66 12.04 1.09
N GLU A 54 3.38 12.38 0.97
CA GLU A 54 2.62 12.38 -0.29
C GLU A 54 2.54 11.02 -0.97
N SER A 55 2.80 9.93 -0.25
CA SER A 55 2.67 8.56 -0.75
C SER A 55 1.19 8.14 -0.78
N ILE A 56 0.39 8.73 0.10
CA ILE A 56 -1.03 8.42 0.31
C ILE A 56 -1.83 9.72 0.39
N ASP A 57 -3.03 9.72 -0.15
CA ASP A 57 -4.05 10.73 0.11
C ASP A 57 -5.09 10.15 1.07
N TYR A 58 -5.34 10.82 2.19
CA TYR A 58 -6.23 10.34 3.24
C TYR A 58 -7.31 11.36 3.56
N GLY A 59 -8.56 11.02 3.24
CA GLY A 59 -9.72 11.82 3.57
C GLY A 59 -10.26 11.46 4.95
N VAL A 60 -10.02 12.30 5.97
CA VAL A 60 -10.51 12.07 7.35
C VAL A 60 -12.04 11.92 7.40
N SER A 61 -12.77 12.62 6.53
CA SER A 61 -14.24 12.57 6.44
C SER A 61 -14.79 11.26 5.87
N ILE A 62 -14.01 10.58 5.03
CA ILE A 62 -14.38 9.32 4.38
C ILE A 62 -13.68 8.12 5.01
N ASN A 63 -12.72 8.36 5.94
CA ASN A 63 -11.90 7.35 6.62
C ASN A 63 -11.26 6.34 5.66
N GLN A 64 -10.95 6.83 4.46
CA GLN A 64 -10.43 6.06 3.35
C GLN A 64 -9.15 6.72 2.85
N ALA A 65 -8.16 5.88 2.58
CA ALA A 65 -6.86 6.26 2.06
C ALA A 65 -6.73 5.77 0.62
N PHE A 66 -6.09 6.55 -0.26
CA PHE A 66 -5.78 6.16 -1.63
C PHE A 66 -4.28 6.31 -1.88
N LEU A 67 -3.71 5.39 -2.66
CA LEU A 67 -2.32 5.53 -3.10
C LEU A 67 -2.24 6.68 -4.12
N THR A 68 -1.31 7.62 -3.89
CA THR A 68 -1.00 8.64 -4.90
C THR A 68 -0.18 8.02 -6.03
N LYS A 69 0.02 8.77 -7.13
CA LYS A 69 0.93 8.36 -8.21
C LYS A 69 2.34 8.05 -7.68
N LYS A 70 2.81 8.79 -6.67
CA LYS A 70 4.10 8.58 -6.02
C LYS A 70 4.10 7.26 -5.23
N GLY A 71 3.09 7.03 -4.40
CA GLY A 71 2.97 5.79 -3.63
C GLY A 71 2.88 4.54 -4.50
N VAL A 72 2.14 4.60 -5.61
CA VAL A 72 2.09 3.50 -6.59
C VAL A 72 3.48 3.22 -7.19
N LYS A 73 4.22 4.27 -7.56
CA LYS A 73 5.58 4.11 -8.08
C LYS A 73 6.51 3.46 -7.08
N GLU A 74 6.52 3.94 -5.83
CA GLU A 74 7.37 3.39 -4.77
C GLU A 74 7.02 1.94 -4.42
N LEU A 75 5.73 1.61 -4.37
CA LEU A 75 5.28 0.25 -4.14
C LEU A 75 5.73 -0.69 -5.27
N ALA A 76 5.65 -0.24 -6.53
CA ALA A 76 6.11 -1.02 -7.67
C ALA A 76 7.64 -1.24 -7.66
N LYS A 77 8.43 -0.21 -7.30
CA LYS A 77 9.89 -0.36 -7.12
C LYS A 77 10.21 -1.46 -6.12
N TRP A 78 9.55 -1.39 -4.97
CA TRP A 78 9.76 -2.37 -3.91
C TRP A 78 9.35 -3.78 -4.34
N ALA A 79 8.20 -3.92 -5.00
CA ALA A 79 7.74 -5.21 -5.50
C ALA A 79 8.72 -5.81 -6.53
N ASN A 80 9.23 -5.00 -7.46
CA ASN A 80 10.22 -5.42 -8.46
C ASN A 80 11.53 -5.96 -7.86
N ILE A 81 11.88 -5.54 -6.63
CA ILE A 81 13.10 -5.95 -5.94
C ILE A 81 12.85 -7.16 -5.02
N ASN A 82 11.67 -7.23 -4.38
CA ASN A 82 11.43 -8.13 -3.24
C ASN A 82 10.46 -9.28 -3.54
N VAL A 83 9.85 -9.33 -4.73
CA VAL A 83 8.82 -10.32 -5.09
C VAL A 83 9.22 -11.05 -6.37
N ASP A 84 9.18 -12.39 -6.33
CA ASP A 84 9.64 -13.23 -7.46
C ASP A 84 8.77 -13.13 -8.74
N ASN A 85 7.58 -12.52 -8.67
CA ASN A 85 6.72 -12.17 -9.82
C ASN A 85 5.79 -11.01 -9.45
N PRO A 86 6.27 -9.76 -9.55
CA PRO A 86 5.61 -8.62 -8.95
C PRO A 86 4.31 -8.23 -9.69
N SER A 87 4.22 -8.48 -11.00
CA SER A 87 2.99 -8.26 -11.78
C SER A 87 1.84 -9.16 -11.32
N LEU A 88 2.09 -10.47 -11.17
CA LEU A 88 1.10 -11.43 -10.69
C LEU A 88 0.67 -11.09 -9.26
N TRP A 89 1.63 -10.75 -8.40
CA TRP A 89 1.37 -10.37 -7.02
C TRP A 89 0.52 -9.11 -6.92
N LEU A 90 0.78 -8.08 -7.76
CA LEU A 90 -0.06 -6.89 -7.79
C LEU A 90 -1.48 -7.19 -8.28
N CYS A 91 -1.60 -7.94 -9.37
CA CYS A 91 -2.90 -8.31 -9.93
C CYS A 91 -3.76 -9.09 -8.94
N THR A 92 -3.15 -10.00 -8.17
CA THR A 92 -3.87 -10.87 -7.22
C THR A 92 -4.28 -10.13 -5.94
N ASN A 93 -3.40 -9.30 -5.36
CA ASN A 93 -3.69 -8.62 -4.09
C ASN A 93 -4.50 -7.33 -4.27
N PHE A 94 -4.27 -6.60 -5.37
CA PHE A 94 -4.88 -5.30 -5.60
C PHE A 94 -5.96 -5.31 -6.68
N GLY A 95 -6.11 -6.41 -7.44
CA GLY A 95 -7.03 -6.45 -8.58
C GLY A 95 -6.67 -5.47 -9.69
N VAL A 96 -5.43 -4.97 -9.72
CA VAL A 96 -4.96 -3.97 -10.69
C VAL A 96 -4.17 -4.63 -11.80
N ALA A 97 -4.66 -4.51 -13.04
CA ALA A 97 -3.89 -4.90 -14.21
C ALA A 97 -2.72 -3.93 -14.42
N THR A 98 -1.49 -4.45 -14.35
CA THR A 98 -0.27 -3.66 -14.58
C THR A 98 0.41 -4.07 -15.88
N LYS A 99 1.04 -3.08 -16.54
CA LYS A 99 1.94 -3.40 -17.66
C LYS A 99 3.19 -4.05 -17.09
N SER A 100 3.64 -5.13 -17.72
CA SER A 100 4.83 -5.85 -17.27
C SER A 100 5.71 -6.26 -18.43
N THR A 101 6.99 -6.52 -18.11
CA THR A 101 7.92 -7.17 -19.04
C THR A 101 7.60 -8.67 -19.14
N MET A 102 8.19 -9.37 -20.12
CA MET A 102 8.05 -10.82 -20.23
C MET A 102 8.58 -11.56 -18.98
N ASP A 103 9.52 -10.95 -18.25
CA ASP A 103 10.07 -11.47 -17.00
C ASP A 103 9.20 -11.12 -15.76
N GLY A 104 8.01 -10.55 -15.96
CA GLY A 104 7.07 -10.27 -14.87
C GLY A 104 7.33 -8.98 -14.07
N LYS A 105 8.32 -8.16 -14.44
CA LYS A 105 8.60 -6.87 -13.78
C LYS A 105 7.55 -5.81 -14.15
N ILE A 106 7.16 -4.99 -13.19
CA ILE A 106 6.14 -3.93 -13.36
C ILE A 106 6.75 -2.75 -14.12
N LEU A 107 6.02 -2.28 -15.13
CA LEU A 107 6.31 -1.07 -15.89
C LEU A 107 5.39 0.07 -15.46
N ILE A 108 5.96 1.24 -15.17
CA ILE A 108 5.20 2.47 -14.98
C ILE A 108 5.73 3.50 -15.99
N ASP A 109 4.83 4.17 -16.70
CA ASP A 109 5.18 5.12 -17.77
C ASP A 109 6.07 4.52 -18.88
N ARG A 110 6.00 3.20 -19.10
CA ARG A 110 6.83 2.39 -20.02
C ARG A 110 8.28 2.19 -19.60
N GLU A 111 8.64 2.55 -18.38
CA GLU A 111 9.95 2.28 -17.80
C GLU A 111 9.84 1.18 -16.74
N VAL A 112 10.87 0.34 -16.64
CA VAL A 112 11.02 -0.58 -15.50
C VAL A 112 11.40 0.28 -14.31
N VAL A 113 10.53 0.31 -13.32
CA VAL A 113 10.65 1.17 -12.14
C VAL A 113 11.29 0.42 -10.98
#